data_AF-A0A3M7CL88-F1
#
_entry.id   AF-A0A3M7CL88-F1
#
_cell.length_a   1.000
_cell.length_b   1.000
_cell.length_c   1.000
_cell.angle_alpha   90.00
_cell.angle_beta   90.00
_cell.angle_gamma   90.00
#
_symmetry.space_group_name_H-M   'P 1'
#
loop_
_entity.id
_entity.type
_entity.pdbx_description
1 polymer ?
#
loop_
_entity_poly.entity_id
_entity_poly.type
_entity_poly.pdbx_seq_one_letter_code
_entity_poly.pdbx_strand_id
1 'polypeptide(L)'
;MAVGDQSIAVGDYVLVKHDNTDDGKVDCAAQWKAKVFEVRALCSQHDYIRTAWLNRPEDLDTGRQSYYGKNELTSTSQLDPIDAMTVNSKLEKHKWDEDNNDATLPGPEESSYHAKLTAQQLNHQQILLAAVI
;
A
#
# COMPACT_ATOMS: atom_id res chain seq x y z
N MET A 1 -15.39 -0.18 -0.95
CA MET A 1 -15.66 -0.49 0.47
C MET A 1 -15.40 0.77 1.29
N ALA A 2 -16.16 1.06 2.34
CA ALA A 2 -15.90 2.23 3.19
C ALA A 2 -15.25 1.80 4.51
N VAL A 3 -14.19 2.48 4.91
CA VAL A 3 -13.52 2.32 6.22
C VAL A 3 -13.48 3.70 6.87
N GLY A 4 -14.23 3.87 7.97
CA GLY A 4 -14.51 5.19 8.52
C GLY A 4 -15.19 6.10 7.50
N ASP A 5 -14.56 7.24 7.19
CA ASP A 5 -15.02 8.21 6.18
C ASP A 5 -14.40 7.98 4.78
N GLN A 6 -13.46 7.04 4.64
CA GLN A 6 -12.71 6.83 3.39
C GLN A 6 -13.22 5.62 2.59
N SER A 7 -13.40 5.80 1.28
CA SER A 7 -13.76 4.72 0.36
C SER A 7 -12.54 4.04 -0.26
N ILE A 8 -12.24 2.79 0.11
CA ILE A 8 -11.15 1.97 -0.42
C ILE A 8 -11.60 1.19 -1.66
N ALA A 9 -10.78 1.24 -2.70
CA ALA A 9 -10.95 0.60 -4.00
C ALA A 9 -9.69 -0.18 -4.43
N VAL A 10 -9.82 -0.96 -5.50
CA VAL A 10 -8.70 -1.66 -6.13
C VAL A 10 -7.67 -0.64 -6.63
N GLY A 11 -6.39 -0.90 -6.35
CA GLY A 11 -5.28 -0.01 -6.71
C GLY A 11 -4.87 0.98 -5.60
N ASP A 12 -5.71 1.17 -4.58
CA ASP A 12 -5.37 1.99 -3.42
C ASP A 12 -4.22 1.37 -2.61
N TYR A 13 -3.53 2.26 -1.89
CA TYR A 13 -2.53 1.92 -0.89
C TYR A 13 -3.15 2.16 0.48
N VAL A 14 -2.92 1.27 1.42
CA VAL A 14 -3.58 1.28 2.72
C VAL A 14 -2.59 1.04 3.85
N LEU A 15 -2.89 1.64 5.00
CA LEU A 15 -2.26 1.33 6.27
C LEU A 15 -3.06 0.25 6.99
N VAL A 16 -2.36 -0.79 7.45
CA VAL A 16 -2.92 -1.94 8.14
C VAL A 16 -2.40 -1.95 9.58
N LYS A 17 -3.30 -2.20 10.53
CA LYS A 17 -2.98 -2.29 11.95
C LYS A 17 -1.93 -3.39 12.18
N HIS A 18 -0.83 -3.01 12.82
CA HIS A 18 0.24 -3.94 13.22
C HIS A 18 -0.06 -4.63 14.56
N ASP A 19 -0.79 -3.95 15.44
CA ASP A 19 -1.25 -4.46 16.73
C ASP A 19 -2.71 -4.02 16.96
N ASN A 20 -3.41 -4.71 17.86
CA ASN A 20 -4.81 -4.44 18.20
C ASN A 20 -4.99 -3.25 19.18
N THR A 21 -3.92 -2.55 19.55
CA THR A 21 -4.01 -1.35 20.39
C THR A 21 -4.58 -0.16 19.61
N ASP A 22 -5.77 0.27 20.02
CA ASP A 22 -6.42 1.48 19.55
C ASP A 22 -5.96 2.65 20.43
N ASP A 23 -4.77 3.21 20.14
CA ASP A 23 -4.23 4.35 20.90
C ASP A 23 -4.75 5.70 20.36
N GLY A 24 -5.67 5.69 19.40
CA GLY A 24 -6.22 6.88 18.74
C GLY A 24 -5.21 7.71 17.91
N LYS A 25 -3.91 7.41 17.99
CA LYS A 25 -2.85 7.97 17.16
C LYS A 25 -2.38 6.93 16.15
N VAL A 26 -2.65 7.20 14.87
CA VAL A 26 -2.15 6.37 13.78
C VAL A 26 -0.69 6.74 13.52
N ASP A 27 0.23 5.95 14.07
CA ASP A 27 1.65 6.07 13.75
C ASP A 27 1.93 5.41 12.38
N CYS A 28 1.93 6.22 11.32
CA CYS A 28 2.11 5.76 9.95
C CYS A 28 3.40 4.93 9.75
N ALA A 29 4.46 5.22 10.51
CA ALA A 29 5.73 4.50 10.42
C ALA A 29 5.62 3.07 10.97
N ALA A 30 4.98 2.88 12.13
CA ALA A 30 4.78 1.58 12.77
C ALA A 30 3.70 0.70 12.12
N GLN A 31 2.83 1.29 11.31
CA GLN A 31 1.77 0.56 10.60
C GLN A 31 2.32 -0.26 9.42
N TRP A 32 1.71 -1.41 9.19
CA TRP A 32 1.94 -2.17 7.96
C TRP A 32 1.37 -1.43 6.76
N LYS A 33 2.00 -1.60 5.61
CA LYS A 33 1.65 -0.90 4.37
C LYS A 33 1.32 -1.96 3.33
N ALA A 34 0.22 -1.78 2.60
CA ALA A 34 -0.19 -2.75 1.60
C ALA A 34 -0.85 -2.07 0.40
N LYS A 35 -0.81 -2.73 -0.76
CA LYS A 35 -1.58 -2.33 -1.94
C LYS A 35 -2.77 -3.25 -2.13
N VAL A 36 -3.94 -2.67 -2.39
CA VAL A 36 -5.19 -3.40 -2.67
C VAL A 36 -5.20 -3.88 -4.12
N PHE A 37 -5.36 -5.19 -4.32
CA PHE A 37 -5.52 -5.81 -5.64
C PHE A 37 -6.95 -6.26 -5.91
N GLU A 38 -7.69 -6.59 -4.85
CA GLU A 38 -9.07 -7.05 -4.97
C GLU A 38 -9.87 -6.63 -3.74
N VAL A 39 -11.13 -6.27 -3.94
CA VAL A 39 -12.09 -5.99 -2.87
C VAL A 39 -13.27 -6.93 -3.05
N ARG A 40 -13.56 -7.75 -2.04
CA ARG A 40 -14.68 -8.70 -2.07
C ARG A 40 -15.49 -8.59 -0.80
N ALA A 41 -16.79 -8.34 -0.98
CA ALA A 41 -17.76 -8.43 0.10
C ALA A 41 -18.34 -9.85 0.14
N LEU A 42 -18.07 -10.61 1.22
CA LEU A 42 -18.72 -11.93 1.41
C LEU A 42 -20.11 -11.77 2.02
N CYS A 43 -20.25 -10.85 2.98
CA CYS A 43 -21.48 -10.59 3.72
C CYS A 43 -21.33 -9.25 4.48
N SER A 44 -22.42 -8.71 5.02
CA SER A 44 -22.50 -7.39 5.69
C SER A 44 -21.48 -7.10 6.80
N GLN A 45 -20.72 -8.11 7.25
CA GLN A 45 -19.71 -8.00 8.32
C GLN A 45 -18.36 -8.64 7.97
N HIS A 46 -18.20 -9.28 6.81
CA HIS A 46 -16.98 -10.01 6.44
C HIS A 46 -16.52 -9.60 5.04
N ASP A 47 -16.14 -8.33 4.92
CA ASP A 47 -15.43 -7.88 3.74
C ASP A 47 -13.95 -8.29 3.86
N TYR A 48 -13.40 -8.84 2.78
CA TYR A 48 -11.98 -9.11 2.71
C TYR A 48 -11.38 -8.43 1.49
N ILE A 49 -10.13 -8.03 1.64
CA ILE A 49 -9.34 -7.48 0.55
C ILE A 49 -8.14 -8.36 0.32
N ARG A 50 -7.76 -8.53 -0.94
CA ARG A 50 -6.52 -9.19 -1.30
C ARG A 50 -5.46 -8.12 -1.53
N THR A 51 -4.34 -8.21 -0.82
CA THR A 51 -3.31 -7.18 -0.82
C THR A 51 -1.93 -7.76 -1.10
N ALA A 52 -1.03 -6.91 -1.59
CA ALA A 52 0.40 -7.16 -1.56
C ALA A 52 1.03 -6.33 -0.46
N TRP A 53 1.86 -6.95 0.38
CA TRP A 53 2.58 -6.25 1.44
C TRP A 53 3.68 -5.37 0.86
N LEU A 54 3.90 -4.22 1.48
CA LEU A 54 4.88 -3.23 1.08
C LEU A 54 5.92 -3.11 2.18
N ASN A 55 7.11 -3.65 1.93
CA ASN A 55 8.20 -3.69 2.89
C ASN A 55 9.13 -2.50 2.66
N ARG A 56 9.65 -1.93 3.74
CA ARG A 56 10.78 -1.01 3.63
C ARG A 56 12.02 -1.80 3.23
N PRO A 57 12.97 -1.17 2.53
CA PRO A 57 14.21 -1.85 2.14
C PRO A 57 15.03 -2.32 3.35
N GLU A 58 14.88 -1.69 4.52
CA GLU A 58 15.50 -2.16 5.77
C GLU A 58 14.90 -3.46 6.33
N ASP A 59 13.64 -3.76 6.00
CA ASP A 59 12.92 -4.96 6.47
C ASP A 59 13.18 -6.18 5.55
N LEU A 60 13.90 -6.01 4.43
CA LEU A 60 14.25 -7.10 3.52
C LEU A 60 15.46 -7.88 4.04
N ASP A 61 15.57 -9.18 3.74
CA ASP A 61 16.74 -10.01 4.11
C ASP A 61 18.07 -9.46 3.61
N THR A 62 18.05 -8.76 2.47
CA THR A 62 19.23 -8.10 1.89
C THR A 62 19.58 -6.78 2.56
N GLY A 63 18.68 -6.24 3.39
CA GLY A 63 18.76 -4.91 3.96
C GLY A 63 18.74 -3.80 2.90
N ARG A 64 18.82 -2.56 3.38
CA ARG A 64 18.79 -1.39 2.51
C ARG A 64 20.06 -1.27 1.67
N GLN A 65 19.89 -1.35 0.35
CA GLN A 65 20.94 -1.09 -0.63
C GLN A 65 21.04 0.40 -1.00
N SER A 66 22.19 0.82 -1.54
CA SER A 66 22.50 2.21 -1.90
C SER A 66 21.61 2.80 -3.00
N TYR A 67 20.94 1.96 -3.78
CA TYR A 67 20.03 2.39 -4.85
C TYR A 67 18.57 2.63 -4.37
N TYR A 68 18.24 2.38 -3.10
CA TYR A 68 16.91 2.64 -2.56
C TYR A 68 16.73 4.09 -2.09
N GLY A 69 15.63 4.72 -2.51
CA GLY A 69 15.21 6.04 -2.02
C GLY A 69 14.82 6.04 -0.52
N LYS A 70 14.78 7.23 0.10
CA LYS A 70 14.52 7.41 1.55
C LYS A 70 13.23 6.73 2.03
N ASN A 71 12.14 6.89 1.28
CA ASN A 71 10.81 6.36 1.61
C ASN A 71 10.35 5.32 0.56
N GLU A 72 11.29 4.55 0.02
CA GLU A 72 10.96 3.50 -0.95
C GLU A 72 10.34 2.29 -0.24
N LEU A 73 9.33 1.69 -0.87
CA LEU A 73 8.67 0.47 -0.45
C LEU A 73 8.72 -0.54 -1.60
N THR A 74 8.97 -1.79 -1.26
CA THR A 74 9.01 -2.91 -2.20
C THR A 74 7.83 -3.83 -1.95
N SER A 75 7.07 -4.14 -3.00
CA SER A 75 5.94 -5.06 -2.89
C SER A 75 6.38 -6.52 -2.86
N THR A 76 5.73 -7.33 -2.04
CA THR A 76 5.81 -8.80 -2.11
C THR A 76 5.13 -9.31 -3.37
N SER A 77 5.64 -10.40 -3.95
CA SER A 77 4.97 -11.10 -5.06
C SER A 77 3.71 -11.84 -4.60
N GLN A 78 3.71 -12.33 -3.36
CA GLN A 78 2.55 -13.01 -2.78
C GLN A 78 1.44 -12.00 -2.48
N LEU A 79 0.21 -12.42 -2.79
CA LEU A 79 -1.01 -11.71 -2.44
C LEU A 79 -1.72 -12.43 -1.30
N ASP A 80 -2.00 -11.70 -0.22
CA ASP A 80 -2.62 -12.23 0.98
C ASP A 80 -4.03 -11.64 1.19
N PRO A 81 -5.02 -12.46 1.57
CA PRO A 81 -6.31 -11.95 2.01
C PRO A 81 -6.21 -11.41 3.44
N ILE A 82 -6.71 -10.19 3.66
CA ILE A 82 -6.84 -9.59 4.99
C ILE A 82 -8.28 -9.13 5.24
N ASP A 83 -8.66 -9.13 6.52
CA ASP A 83 -9.95 -8.61 6.95
C ASP A 83 -9.99 -7.09 6.77
N ALA A 84 -11.06 -6.59 6.15
CA ALA A 84 -11.22 -5.17 5.85
C ALA A 84 -11.13 -4.25 7.07
N MET A 85 -11.52 -4.72 8.27
CA MET A 85 -11.53 -3.93 9.50
C MET A 85 -10.14 -3.74 10.10
N THR A 86 -9.14 -4.47 9.59
CA THR A 86 -7.74 -4.28 9.95
C THR A 86 -7.11 -3.10 9.21
N VAL A 87 -7.77 -2.59 8.18
CA VAL A 87 -7.35 -1.36 7.50
C VAL A 87 -7.69 -0.16 8.36
N ASN A 88 -6.72 0.72 8.58
CA ASN A 88 -6.91 1.97 9.28
C ASN A 88 -7.34 3.09 8.34
N SER A 89 -6.56 3.32 7.30
CA SER A 89 -6.72 4.48 6.42
C SER A 89 -6.02 4.26 5.08
N LYS A 90 -6.31 5.13 4.12
CA LYS A 90 -5.55 5.20 2.86
C LYS A 90 -4.16 5.78 3.10
N LEU A 91 -3.18 5.21 2.42
CA LEU A 91 -1.83 5.73 2.32
C LEU A 91 -1.72 6.63 1.08
N GLU A 92 -1.30 7.88 1.28
CA GLU A 92 -1.01 8.78 0.16
C GLU A 92 0.24 8.29 -0.59
N LYS A 93 0.04 7.95 -1.87
CA LYS A 93 1.12 7.56 -2.76
C LYS A 93 1.53 8.74 -3.63
N HIS A 94 2.82 9.07 -3.60
CA HIS A 94 3.44 9.81 -4.69
C HIS A 94 3.98 8.83 -5.74
N LYS A 95 3.42 8.90 -6.95
CA LYS A 95 3.98 8.19 -8.10
C LYS A 95 5.32 8.84 -8.44
N TRP A 96 6.41 8.05 -8.42
CA TRP A 96 7.67 8.49 -9.01
C TRP A 96 7.45 8.62 -10.51
N ASP A 97 7.62 9.81 -11.04
CA ASP A 97 7.61 10.06 -12.47
C ASP A 97 9.07 9.94 -12.93
N GLU A 98 9.38 8.89 -13.71
CA GLU A 98 10.75 8.63 -14.17
C GLU A 98 11.31 9.78 -15.04
N ASP A 99 10.43 10.61 -15.61
CA ASP A 99 10.78 11.80 -16.40
C ASP A 99 11.08 13.02 -15.51
N ASN A 100 10.63 13.01 -14.25
CA ASN A 100 10.77 14.13 -13.33
C ASN A 100 11.74 13.79 -12.18
N ASN A 101 13.03 13.77 -12.51
CA ASN A 101 14.12 13.60 -11.55
C ASN A 101 14.25 14.77 -10.55
N ASP A 102 13.45 15.83 -10.71
CA ASP A 102 13.41 17.06 -9.89
C ASP A 102 12.03 17.25 -9.22
N ALA A 103 11.25 16.19 -9.02
CA ALA A 103 10.05 16.28 -8.21
C ALA A 103 10.45 16.52 -6.75
N THR A 104 10.59 17.80 -6.38
CA THR A 104 10.72 18.25 -4.99
C THR A 104 9.50 17.74 -4.24
N LEU A 105 9.69 16.64 -3.51
CA LEU A 105 8.68 16.09 -2.62
C LEU A 105 8.29 17.18 -1.61
N PRO A 106 7.00 17.33 -1.28
CA PRO A 106 6.57 18.30 -0.28
C PRO A 106 7.16 17.91 1.08
N GLY A 107 8.30 18.54 1.43
CA GLY A 107 8.89 18.54 2.77
C GLY A 107 9.31 17.19 3.36
N PRO A 108 10.05 17.20 4.48
CA PRO A 108 10.46 16.00 5.22
C PRO A 108 9.31 15.39 6.04
N GLU A 109 8.07 15.54 5.61
CA GLU A 109 6.92 15.07 6.37
C GLU A 109 6.69 13.59 6.06
N GLU A 110 6.61 12.79 7.11
CA GLU A 110 6.75 11.33 7.20
C GLU A 110 5.66 10.51 6.48
N SER A 111 4.96 11.12 5.52
CA SER A 111 3.70 10.64 4.93
C SER A 111 3.81 10.29 3.44
N SER A 112 4.93 10.56 2.78
CA SER A 112 5.09 10.29 1.34
C SER A 112 5.95 9.05 1.08
N TYR A 113 5.32 7.98 0.58
CA TYR A 113 5.97 6.69 0.29
C TYR A 113 5.91 6.34 -1.21
N HIS A 114 6.98 5.70 -1.69
CA HIS A 114 7.12 5.27 -3.09
C HIS A 114 7.12 3.75 -3.20
N ALA A 115 6.05 3.17 -3.73
CA ALA A 115 5.95 1.71 -3.88
C ALA A 115 6.34 1.23 -5.29
N LYS A 116 7.35 0.34 -5.37
CA LYS A 116 7.71 -0.42 -6.59
C LYS A 116 6.95 -1.75 -6.62
N LEU A 117 6.35 -2.05 -7.76
CA LEU A 117 5.60 -3.28 -8.01
C LEU A 117 6.46 -4.30 -8.76
N THR A 118 6.21 -5.57 -8.53
CA THR A 118 6.81 -6.63 -9.35
C THR A 118 6.23 -6.66 -10.77
N ALA A 119 6.96 -7.26 -11.72
CA ALA A 119 6.51 -7.42 -13.11
C ALA A 119 5.17 -8.16 -13.21
N GLN A 120 4.96 -9.18 -12.38
CA GLN A 120 3.70 -9.93 -12.33
C GLN A 120 2.52 -9.04 -11.91
N GLN A 121 2.74 -8.17 -10.93
CA GLN A 121 1.72 -7.25 -10.43
C GLN A 121 1.41 -6.12 -11.40
N LEU A 122 2.42 -5.62 -12.12
CA LEU A 122 2.22 -4.65 -13.20
C LEU A 122 1.33 -5.25 -14.30
N ASN A 123 1.59 -6.49 -14.70
CA ASN A 123 0.77 -7.18 -15.69
C ASN A 123 -0.68 -7.37 -15.21
N HIS A 124 -0.87 -7.80 -13.95
CA HIS A 124 -2.20 -7.93 -13.36
C HIS A 124 -2.95 -6.59 -13.33
N GLN A 125 -2.26 -5.49 -13.02
CA GLN A 125 -2.86 -4.16 -13.00
C GLN A 125 -3.24 -3.68 -14.41
N GLN A 126 -2.45 -4.00 -15.43
CA GLN A 126 -2.78 -3.69 -16.83
C GLN A 126 -4.01 -4.46 -17.31
N ILE A 127 -4.17 -5.73 -16.90
CA ILE A 127 -5.36 -6.53 -17.22
C ILE A 127 -6.60 -5.92 -16.57
N LEU A 128 -6.53 -5.49 -15.31
CA LEU A 128 -7.65 -4.84 -14.63
C LEU A 128 -8.04 -3.52 -15.28
N LEU A 129 -7.08 -2.72 -15.72
CA LEU A 129 -7.35 -1.46 -16.45
C LEU A 129 -7.95 -1.72 -17.84
N ALA A 130 -7.52 -2.79 -18.52
CA ALA A 130 -8.05 -3.18 -19.83
C ALA A 130 -9.45 -3.80 -19.77
N ALA A 131 -9.92 -4.25 -18.59
CA ALA A 131 -11.24 -4.84 -18.40
C ALA A 131 -12.36 -3.81 -18.12
N VAL A 132 -12.04 -2.50 -18.10
CA VAL A 132 -13.00 -1.40 -17.84
C VAL A 132 -13.41 -0.67 -19.14
N ILE A 133 -13.23 -1.30 -20.31
CA ILE A 133 -13.63 -0.77 -21.63
C ILE A 133 -14.69 -1.65 -22.28
#